data_AF-A0A953A090-F1
#
_entry.id   AF-A0A953A090-F1
#
_cell.length_a   1.000
_cell.length_b   1.000
_cell.length_c   1.000
_cell.angle_alpha   90.00
_cell.angle_beta   90.00
_cell.angle_gamma   90.00
#
_symmetry.space_group_name_H-M   'P 1'
#
loop_
_entity.id
_entity.type
_entity.pdbx_description
1 polymer ?
#
loop_
_entity_poly.entity_id
_entity_poly.type
_entity_poly.pdbx_seq_one_letter_code
_entity_poly.pdbx_strand_id
1 'polypeptide(L)'
;MLRLTVPNPEQADANIPIRWCVSKETYEILKAKLVKNPILYITVLKDREVVDRILTPVSAMMTYVQFHRKGKHTVRATIVWTGGSVDDDFFKRDLLKRSNQHDYEFDLFNFDKKECTAELRQGRDYSARAYLGCICENSEIDINVAEEFFAKEAPAWEKRWVNLWYEYAPRDQCQYRKRRFVAYSIQPPLVLLWVTLVALIRAIWATVLFLIGMRGVKFSPIIHPFGNSTSDVNDDVENNFFIENKIQKPRPLWFALLQPLSLVIVALVLFMHRPGAHMKKFELFIFAVPSILYLVFVSLVICHLILRRTESLEYKAAHAAEIEQRNKRQAERATQVFDETFHDLVCTGTAMPASLEALPKSRQTIRLRYNNFKAKVCKPFARS
;
A
#
# COMPACT_ATOMS: atom_id res chain seq x y z
N MET A 1 -20.81 27.46 8.47
CA MET A 1 -19.90 26.84 9.43
C MET A 1 -20.14 25.34 9.55
N LEU A 2 -19.18 24.59 9.02
CA LEU A 2 -18.93 23.18 9.34
C LEU A 2 -18.88 22.97 10.86
N ARG A 3 -19.54 21.92 11.35
CA ARG A 3 -19.53 21.56 12.78
C ARG A 3 -19.18 20.09 12.94
N LEU A 4 -18.16 19.81 13.75
CA LEU A 4 -17.78 18.46 14.18
C LEU A 4 -18.50 18.08 15.47
N THR A 5 -18.79 16.80 15.64
CA THR A 5 -19.35 16.25 16.87
C THR A 5 -18.76 14.88 17.17
N VAL A 6 -18.46 14.63 18.44
CA VAL A 6 -17.92 13.38 18.98
C VAL A 6 -18.72 12.98 20.23
N PRO A 7 -18.75 11.69 20.63
CA PRO A 7 -19.57 11.25 21.76
C PRO A 7 -19.11 11.80 23.11
N ASN A 8 -17.81 11.76 23.39
CA ASN A 8 -17.21 12.25 24.63
C ASN A 8 -15.79 12.78 24.32
N PRO A 9 -15.55 14.11 24.36
CA PRO A 9 -14.25 14.68 24.05
C PRO A 9 -13.23 14.56 25.19
N GLU A 10 -13.66 14.46 26.45
CA GLU A 10 -12.76 14.51 27.62
C GLU A 10 -12.15 13.15 27.98
N GLN A 11 -12.86 12.06 27.69
CA GLN A 11 -12.39 10.70 27.86
C GLN A 11 -12.81 9.86 26.65
N ALA A 12 -12.07 10.04 25.56
CA ALA A 12 -12.39 9.41 24.30
C ALA A 12 -11.63 8.10 24.11
N ASP A 13 -12.29 7.11 23.51
CA ASP A 13 -11.65 5.91 23.00
C ASP A 13 -10.51 6.27 22.02
N ALA A 14 -9.55 5.36 21.82
CA ALA A 14 -8.50 5.57 20.83
C ALA A 14 -8.99 5.41 19.37
N ASN A 15 -10.24 5.01 19.16
CA ASN A 15 -10.88 4.99 17.85
C ASN A 15 -12.29 5.56 17.94
N ILE A 16 -12.47 6.81 17.54
CA ILE A 16 -13.72 7.54 17.77
C ILE A 16 -14.50 7.75 16.49
N PRO A 17 -15.84 7.70 16.54
CA PRO A 17 -16.67 8.24 15.47
C PRO A 17 -16.63 9.78 15.53
N ILE A 18 -16.34 10.40 14.40
CA ILE A 18 -16.49 11.85 14.20
C ILE A 18 -17.61 12.04 13.19
N ARG A 19 -18.65 12.77 13.61
CA ARG A 19 -19.78 13.17 12.76
C ARG A 19 -19.66 14.65 12.41
N TRP A 20 -20.18 15.05 11.27
CA TRP A 20 -20.24 16.44 10.86
C TRP A 20 -21.58 16.83 10.23
N CYS A 21 -21.84 18.13 10.25
CA CYS A 21 -22.84 18.80 9.43
C CYS A 21 -22.26 20.10 8.87
N VAL A 22 -22.85 20.60 7.81
CA VAL A 22 -22.48 21.87 7.16
C VAL A 22 -23.56 22.91 7.43
N SER A 23 -23.22 24.20 7.47
CA SER A 23 -24.28 25.21 7.55
C SER A 23 -25.00 25.32 6.22
N LYS A 24 -26.19 25.92 6.28
CA LYS A 24 -26.97 26.24 5.07
C LYS A 24 -26.17 27.09 4.08
N GLU A 25 -25.41 28.07 4.56
CA GLU A 25 -24.55 28.89 3.70
C GLU A 25 -23.49 28.07 2.95
N THR A 26 -22.75 27.20 3.67
CA THR A 26 -21.77 26.28 3.07
C THR A 26 -22.42 25.39 2.02
N TYR A 27 -23.61 24.88 2.32
CA TYR A 27 -24.40 24.04 1.41
C TYR A 27 -24.75 24.79 0.12
N GLU A 28 -25.26 26.02 0.21
CA GLU A 28 -25.59 26.83 -0.96
C GLU A 28 -24.35 27.16 -1.80
N ILE A 29 -23.18 27.40 -1.17
CA ILE A 29 -21.92 27.60 -1.90
C ILE A 29 -21.52 26.35 -2.70
N LEU A 30 -21.59 25.16 -2.07
CA LEU A 30 -21.28 23.90 -2.73
C LEU A 30 -22.25 23.59 -3.88
N LYS A 31 -23.54 23.91 -3.68
CA LYS A 31 -24.60 23.77 -4.66
C LYS A 31 -24.39 24.71 -5.85
N ALA A 32 -24.12 25.99 -5.59
CA ALA A 32 -23.89 27.01 -6.61
C ALA A 32 -22.66 26.67 -7.49
N LYS A 33 -21.64 26.05 -6.90
CA LYS A 33 -20.45 25.58 -7.61
C LYS A 33 -20.60 24.20 -8.25
N LEU A 34 -21.75 23.54 -8.09
CA LEU A 34 -22.04 22.19 -8.59
C LEU A 34 -20.91 21.19 -8.24
N VAL A 35 -20.42 21.25 -7.00
CA VAL A 35 -19.31 20.41 -6.55
C VAL A 35 -19.75 18.97 -6.49
N LYS A 36 -19.21 18.11 -7.36
CA LYS A 36 -19.63 16.71 -7.47
C LYS A 36 -19.26 15.89 -6.24
N ASN A 37 -18.00 15.98 -5.80
CA ASN A 37 -17.44 15.14 -4.74
C ASN A 37 -16.68 15.98 -3.71
N PRO A 38 -17.36 16.78 -2.87
CA PRO A 38 -16.68 17.49 -1.80
C PRO A 38 -16.10 16.48 -0.81
N ILE A 39 -14.84 16.68 -0.44
CA ILE A 39 -14.07 15.84 0.48
C ILE A 39 -13.88 16.62 1.78
N LEU A 40 -14.17 15.96 2.90
CA LEU A 40 -13.79 16.42 4.22
C LEU A 40 -12.33 16.01 4.47
N TYR A 41 -11.48 17.01 4.60
CA TYR A 41 -10.08 16.89 4.98
C TYR A 41 -9.96 17.02 6.49
N ILE A 42 -9.71 15.90 7.17
CA ILE A 42 -9.54 15.84 8.62
C ILE A 42 -8.05 15.73 8.93
N THR A 43 -7.54 16.62 9.79
CA THR A 43 -6.17 16.59 10.30
C THR A 43 -6.19 16.37 11.80
N VAL A 44 -5.41 15.40 12.27
CA VAL A 44 -5.22 15.11 13.69
C VAL A 44 -3.89 15.70 14.13
N LEU A 45 -3.95 16.63 15.08
CA LEU A 45 -2.80 17.32 15.63
C LEU A 45 -2.52 16.86 17.06
N LYS A 46 -1.25 16.74 17.42
CA LYS A 46 -0.79 16.60 18.81
C LYS A 46 0.38 17.55 19.02
N ASP A 47 0.32 18.40 20.04
CA ASP A 47 1.39 19.36 20.34
C ASP A 47 1.79 20.23 19.13
N ARG A 48 0.81 20.58 18.27
CA ARG A 48 0.94 21.28 16.98
C ARG A 48 1.60 20.48 15.84
N GLU A 49 2.00 19.23 16.08
CA GLU A 49 2.48 18.33 15.03
C GLU A 49 1.32 17.58 14.38
N VAL A 50 1.39 17.42 13.06
CA VAL A 50 0.43 16.61 12.30
C VAL A 50 0.74 15.13 12.50
N VAL A 51 -0.15 14.43 13.21
CA VAL A 51 -0.01 13.00 13.48
C VAL A 51 -0.64 12.15 12.38
N ASP A 52 -1.83 12.55 11.92
CA ASP A 52 -2.56 11.82 10.89
C ASP A 52 -3.46 12.72 10.05
N ARG A 53 -3.80 12.25 8.85
CA ARG A 53 -4.70 12.91 7.91
C ARG A 53 -5.66 11.92 7.29
N ILE A 54 -6.93 12.29 7.27
CA ILE A 54 -8.01 11.44 6.80
C ILE A 54 -8.81 12.23 5.77
N LEU A 55 -9.03 11.59 4.61
CA LEU A 55 -9.90 12.10 3.56
C LEU A 55 -11.17 11.25 3.54
N THR A 56 -12.32 11.89 3.66
CA THR A 56 -13.60 11.21 3.59
C THR A 56 -14.61 12.05 2.80
N PRO A 57 -15.47 11.47 1.96
CA PRO A 57 -16.52 12.25 1.30
C PRO A 57 -17.38 12.98 2.33
N VAL A 58 -17.71 14.25 2.10
CA VAL A 58 -18.58 15.01 3.01
C VAL A 58 -19.94 14.31 3.14
N SER A 59 -20.43 13.70 2.05
CA SER A 59 -21.68 12.92 2.00
C SER A 59 -21.69 11.66 2.89
N ALA A 60 -20.56 11.24 3.44
CA ALA A 60 -20.50 10.13 4.39
C ALA A 60 -21.06 10.51 5.78
N MET A 61 -21.13 11.81 6.11
CA MET A 61 -21.60 12.39 7.39
C MET A 61 -20.82 11.98 8.65
N MET A 62 -20.12 10.85 8.62
CA MET A 62 -19.37 10.30 9.73
C MET A 62 -18.16 9.51 9.22
N THR A 63 -17.09 9.50 10.01
CA THR A 63 -15.95 8.60 9.84
C THR A 63 -15.41 8.17 11.20
N TYR A 64 -14.49 7.22 11.20
CA TYR A 64 -13.76 6.82 12.40
C TYR A 64 -12.33 7.36 12.34
N VAL A 65 -11.91 8.03 13.40
CA VAL A 65 -10.55 8.55 13.57
C VAL A 65 -9.84 7.72 14.61
N GLN A 66 -8.72 7.11 14.19
CA GLN A 66 -7.90 6.25 15.02
C GLN A 66 -6.70 7.03 15.53
N PHE A 67 -6.63 7.22 16.84
CA PHE A 67 -5.49 7.83 17.50
C PHE A 67 -4.41 6.78 17.77
N HIS A 68 -3.16 7.22 17.71
CA HIS A 68 -1.98 6.39 17.93
C HIS A 68 -1.10 6.89 19.08
N ARG A 69 -1.45 8.00 19.73
CA ARG A 69 -0.71 8.55 20.88
C ARG A 69 -1.71 8.93 21.98
N LYS A 70 -1.34 8.76 23.24
CA LYS A 70 -2.13 9.24 24.39
C LYS A 70 -2.05 10.75 24.56
N GLY A 71 -3.00 11.33 25.28
CA GLY A 71 -3.05 12.75 25.65
C GLY A 71 -4.03 13.57 24.80
N LYS A 72 -3.85 14.89 24.83
CA LYS A 72 -4.70 15.86 24.13
C LYS A 72 -4.33 15.95 22.64
N HIS A 73 -5.33 15.77 21.79
CA HIS A 73 -5.27 15.97 20.35
C HIS A 73 -6.23 17.06 19.94
N THR A 74 -5.92 17.77 18.86
CA THR A 74 -6.83 18.70 18.20
C THR A 74 -7.17 18.15 16.83
N VAL A 75 -8.44 17.86 16.59
CA VAL A 75 -8.93 17.43 15.28
C VAL A 75 -9.49 18.64 14.56
N ARG A 76 -8.92 18.93 13.39
CA ARG A 76 -9.39 19.99 12.49
C ARG A 76 -10.01 19.37 11.26
N ALA A 77 -11.10 19.96 10.78
CA ALA A 77 -11.70 19.56 9.52
C ALA A 77 -11.98 20.76 8.62
N THR A 78 -11.78 20.58 7.32
CA THR A 78 -12.11 21.56 6.27
C THR A 78 -12.67 20.83 5.04
N ILE A 79 -13.48 21.52 4.24
CA ILE A 79 -14.05 20.98 3.01
C ILE A 79 -13.20 21.43 1.82
N VAL A 80 -12.70 20.44 1.08
CA VAL A 80 -11.89 20.63 -0.13
C VAL A 80 -12.55 19.91 -1.30
N TRP A 81 -12.36 20.43 -2.51
CA TRP A 81 -12.82 19.78 -3.73
C TRP A 81 -11.93 20.13 -4.91
N THR A 82 -12.01 19.30 -5.95
CA THR A 82 -11.33 19.54 -7.23
C THR A 82 -12.27 20.25 -8.19
N GLY A 83 -11.71 21.16 -9.00
CA GLY A 83 -12.41 21.84 -10.08
C GLY A 83 -12.61 20.93 -11.30
N GLY A 84 -13.33 19.81 -11.16
CA GLY A 84 -13.92 19.00 -12.25
C GLY A 84 -12.99 18.35 -13.31
N SER A 85 -11.74 18.80 -13.45
CA SER A 85 -10.76 18.34 -14.43
C SER A 85 -9.75 17.34 -13.89
N VAL A 86 -9.63 17.23 -12.57
CA VAL A 86 -8.64 16.39 -11.89
C VAL A 86 -9.32 15.16 -11.29
N ASP A 87 -8.72 14.00 -11.49
CA ASP A 87 -9.13 12.73 -10.88
C ASP A 87 -9.09 12.82 -9.34
N ASP A 88 -10.18 12.45 -8.69
CA ASP A 88 -10.33 12.48 -7.23
C ASP A 88 -9.28 11.61 -6.54
N ASP A 89 -8.85 10.51 -7.17
CA ASP A 89 -7.86 9.61 -6.58
C ASP A 89 -6.44 10.17 -6.69
N PHE A 90 -6.12 10.84 -7.79
CA PHE A 90 -4.91 11.64 -7.92
C PHE A 90 -4.86 12.70 -6.82
N PHE A 91 -5.95 13.45 -6.63
CA PHE A 91 -6.05 14.51 -5.63
C PHE A 91 -5.86 13.98 -4.20
N LYS A 92 -6.53 12.88 -3.85
CA LYS A 92 -6.36 12.25 -2.53
C LYS A 92 -4.93 11.80 -2.28
N ARG A 93 -4.29 11.21 -3.30
CA ARG A 93 -2.90 10.74 -3.19
C ARG A 93 -1.95 11.91 -2.94
N ASP A 94 -2.18 13.03 -3.60
CA ASP A 94 -1.35 14.23 -3.46
C ASP A 94 -1.48 14.84 -2.06
N LEU A 95 -2.71 15.01 -1.56
CA LEU A 95 -2.96 15.52 -0.20
C LEU A 95 -2.41 14.64 0.93
N LEU A 96 -2.29 13.33 0.67
CA LEU A 96 -1.74 12.36 1.62
C LEU A 96 -0.28 12.02 1.36
N LYS A 97 0.36 12.67 0.38
CA LYS A 97 1.75 12.42 0.03
C LYS A 97 2.66 12.85 1.18
N ARG A 98 3.58 11.95 1.53
CA ARG A 98 4.60 12.19 2.55
C ARG A 98 5.96 12.29 1.88
N SER A 99 6.74 13.26 2.33
CA SER A 99 8.15 13.39 1.99
C SER A 99 8.97 12.28 2.64
N ASN A 100 10.22 12.13 2.21
CA ASN A 100 11.17 11.17 2.78
C ASN A 100 11.45 11.40 4.27
N GLN A 101 11.12 12.56 4.83
CA GLN A 101 11.28 12.89 6.25
C GLN A 101 10.02 12.58 7.08
N HIS A 102 9.07 11.81 6.53
CA HIS A 102 7.78 11.47 7.15
C HIS A 102 6.79 12.64 7.33
N ASP A 103 7.21 13.86 7.01
CA ASP A 103 6.33 15.03 6.94
C ASP A 103 5.48 15.00 5.68
N TYR A 104 4.24 15.47 5.80
CA TYR A 104 3.37 15.65 4.64
C TYR A 104 3.86 16.80 3.76
N GLU A 105 3.83 16.60 2.43
CA GLU A 105 4.33 17.61 1.48
C GLU A 105 3.39 18.82 1.34
N PHE A 106 2.10 18.61 1.58
CA PHE A 106 1.07 19.64 1.43
C PHE A 106 0.58 20.09 2.80
N ASP A 107 0.64 21.38 3.12
CA ASP A 107 -0.07 21.92 4.28
C ASP A 107 -1.26 22.74 3.79
N LEU A 108 -2.48 22.27 4.09
CA LEU A 108 -3.72 22.99 3.81
C LEU A 108 -4.07 24.04 4.88
N PHE A 109 -3.30 24.06 5.98
CA PHE A 109 -3.52 24.94 7.11
C PHE A 109 -2.30 25.82 7.33
N ASN A 110 -2.49 27.14 7.26
CA ASN A 110 -1.58 28.07 7.89
C ASN A 110 -1.98 28.20 9.36
N PHE A 111 -1.16 27.62 10.24
CA PHE A 111 -1.45 27.52 11.67
C PHE A 111 -1.65 28.88 12.36
N ASP A 112 -1.07 29.95 11.79
CA ASP A 112 -1.08 31.28 12.40
C ASP A 112 -2.22 32.17 11.90
N LYS A 113 -2.69 31.96 10.65
CA LYS A 113 -3.62 32.90 10.00
C LYS A 113 -5.09 32.49 10.02
N LYS A 114 -5.43 31.25 10.43
CA LYS A 114 -6.80 30.68 10.29
C LYS A 114 -7.37 30.76 8.87
N GLU A 115 -6.51 31.00 7.88
CA GLU A 115 -6.85 31.08 6.46
C GLU A 115 -6.47 29.75 5.79
N CYS A 116 -7.33 29.23 4.90
CA CYS A 116 -6.91 28.18 3.96
C CYS A 116 -6.06 28.81 2.87
N THR A 117 -4.79 29.07 3.19
CA THR A 117 -3.81 29.26 2.15
C THR A 117 -3.38 27.89 1.69
N ALA A 118 -3.71 27.50 0.46
CA ALA A 118 -3.06 26.38 -0.21
C ALA A 118 -1.60 26.77 -0.52
N GLU A 119 -0.82 27.10 0.51
CA GLU A 119 0.58 27.50 0.45
C GLU A 119 1.45 26.27 0.67
N LEU A 120 1.94 25.73 -0.45
CA LEU A 120 3.01 24.75 -0.45
C LEU A 120 4.19 25.29 0.37
N ARG A 121 4.69 24.46 1.28
CA ARG A 121 6.05 24.59 1.83
C ARG A 121 7.03 24.53 0.65
N GLN A 122 7.50 25.70 0.24
CA GLN A 122 8.63 25.96 -0.67
C GLN A 122 8.93 24.91 -1.76
N GLY A 123 8.52 25.24 -3.00
CA GLY A 123 9.29 24.90 -4.19
C GLY A 123 9.06 23.51 -4.79
N ARG A 124 8.51 23.52 -6.02
CA ARG A 124 8.39 22.40 -6.99
C ARG A 124 7.09 21.60 -6.93
N ASP A 125 5.95 22.23 -7.25
CA ASP A 125 5.10 21.81 -8.39
C ASP A 125 3.89 22.75 -8.52
N TYR A 126 3.72 23.36 -9.69
CA TYR A 126 2.67 24.36 -9.94
C TYR A 126 1.29 23.75 -10.28
N SER A 127 1.18 22.43 -10.42
CA SER A 127 0.01 21.78 -11.04
C SER A 127 -1.18 21.58 -10.09
N ALA A 128 -0.97 21.35 -8.80
CA ALA A 128 -2.07 21.04 -7.86
C ALA A 128 -2.90 22.28 -7.45
N ARG A 129 -2.28 23.48 -7.47
CA ARG A 129 -2.93 24.74 -7.04
C ARG A 129 -4.05 25.20 -7.96
N ALA A 130 -3.93 24.99 -9.27
CA ALA A 130 -4.87 25.55 -10.25
C ALA A 130 -6.30 24.97 -10.14
N TYR A 131 -6.47 23.86 -9.42
CA TYR A 131 -7.72 23.11 -9.40
C TYR A 131 -8.31 22.90 -7.99
N LEU A 132 -7.68 23.45 -6.94
CA LEU A 132 -8.10 23.21 -5.56
C LEU A 132 -9.08 24.29 -5.12
N GLY A 133 -10.35 23.93 -5.02
CA GLY A 133 -11.35 24.70 -4.30
C GLY A 133 -11.33 24.33 -2.82
N CYS A 134 -11.35 25.31 -1.94
CA CYS A 134 -11.51 25.10 -0.50
C CYS A 134 -12.55 26.07 0.07
N ILE A 135 -13.25 25.65 1.11
CA ILE A 135 -14.02 26.54 1.98
C ILE A 135 -13.24 26.62 3.28
N CYS A 136 -12.80 27.83 3.65
CA CYS A 136 -12.02 28.11 4.86
C CYS A 136 -12.80 27.91 6.18
N GLU A 137 -13.92 27.19 6.16
CA GLU A 137 -14.65 26.88 7.38
C GLU A 137 -13.97 25.75 8.11
N ASN A 138 -13.20 26.14 9.12
CA ASN A 138 -12.49 25.22 9.99
C ASN A 138 -13.36 24.91 11.20
N SER A 139 -13.68 23.64 11.39
CA SER A 139 -14.18 23.16 12.67
C SER A 139 -13.03 22.50 13.41
N GLU A 140 -12.85 22.86 14.67
CA GLU A 140 -11.84 22.28 15.54
C GLU A 140 -12.51 21.65 16.76
N ILE A 141 -12.01 20.50 17.18
CA ILE A 141 -12.42 19.86 18.42
C ILE A 141 -11.21 19.25 19.12
N ASP A 142 -11.09 19.55 20.41
CA ASP A 142 -10.07 18.97 21.26
C ASP A 142 -10.58 17.64 21.84
N ILE A 143 -9.75 16.61 21.75
CA ILE A 143 -10.06 15.26 22.19
C ILE A 143 -8.92 14.75 23.06
N ASN A 144 -9.24 14.31 24.27
CA ASN A 144 -8.27 13.71 25.18
C ASN A 144 -8.42 12.18 25.17
N VAL A 145 -7.33 11.50 24.79
CA VAL A 145 -7.30 10.04 24.66
C VAL A 145 -6.47 9.44 25.79
N ALA A 146 -7.13 8.68 26.67
CA ALA A 146 -6.46 8.01 27.78
C ALA A 146 -5.64 6.79 27.32
N GLU A 147 -4.64 6.41 28.12
CA GLU A 147 -3.72 5.31 27.80
C GLU A 147 -4.40 3.93 27.81
N GLU A 148 -5.42 3.74 28.65
CA GLU A 148 -6.18 2.50 28.77
C GLU A 148 -6.91 2.04 27.49
N PHE A 149 -7.11 2.96 26.55
CA PHE A 149 -7.78 2.68 25.27
C PHE A 149 -6.82 2.11 24.22
N PHE A 150 -5.52 2.08 24.49
CA PHE A 150 -4.54 1.43 23.61
C PHE A 150 -4.38 -0.05 23.92
N ALA A 151 -3.94 -0.79 22.92
CA ALA A 151 -3.61 -2.18 23.01
C ALA A 151 -2.31 -2.38 23.79
N LYS A 152 -2.28 -3.38 24.68
CA LYS A 152 -1.04 -3.86 25.29
C LYS A 152 -0.11 -4.38 24.21
N GLU A 153 1.15 -3.97 24.28
CA GLU A 153 2.18 -4.43 23.36
C GLU A 153 2.50 -5.92 23.57
N ALA A 154 2.68 -6.66 22.47
CA ALA A 154 3.15 -8.03 22.52
C ALA A 154 4.67 -8.10 22.83
N PRO A 155 5.18 -9.22 23.36
CA PRO A 155 6.61 -9.43 23.59
C PRO A 155 7.45 -9.20 22.33
N ALA A 156 8.68 -8.69 22.50
CA ALA A 156 9.55 -8.31 21.38
C ALA A 156 9.83 -9.46 20.38
N TRP A 157 10.01 -10.68 20.89
CA TRP A 157 10.22 -11.87 20.05
C TRP A 157 8.98 -12.17 19.19
N GLU A 158 7.77 -12.04 19.75
CA GLU A 158 6.53 -12.30 19.04
C GLU A 158 6.29 -11.22 17.99
N LYS A 159 6.56 -9.96 18.32
CA LYS A 159 6.52 -8.85 17.35
C LYS A 159 7.45 -9.13 16.17
N ARG A 160 8.70 -9.56 16.41
CA ARG A 160 9.67 -9.88 15.36
C ARG A 160 9.21 -11.06 14.49
N TRP A 161 8.68 -12.12 15.10
CA TRP A 161 8.19 -13.29 14.38
C TRP A 161 6.95 -12.98 13.53
N VAL A 162 5.93 -12.37 14.13
CA VAL A 162 4.67 -12.03 13.46
C VAL A 162 4.86 -10.99 12.35
N ASN A 163 5.89 -10.15 12.48
CA ASN A 163 6.21 -9.12 11.51
C ASN A 163 7.30 -9.53 10.51
N LEU A 164 7.72 -10.79 10.49
CA LEU A 164 8.85 -11.26 9.66
C LEU A 164 8.69 -10.94 8.16
N TRP A 165 7.45 -11.00 7.65
CA TRP A 165 7.13 -10.75 6.23
C TRP A 165 6.49 -9.39 5.96
N TYR A 166 6.52 -8.47 6.92
CA TYR A 166 5.87 -7.17 6.80
C TYR A 166 6.86 -6.05 7.05
N GLU A 167 6.97 -5.12 6.10
CA GLU A 167 7.86 -3.96 6.19
C GLU A 167 7.42 -2.94 7.26
N TYR A 168 6.17 -3.01 7.71
CA TYR A 168 5.59 -2.03 8.63
C TYR A 168 4.88 -2.69 9.82
N ALA A 169 4.98 -2.04 10.99
CA ALA A 169 4.35 -2.48 12.22
C ALA A 169 2.80 -2.53 12.11
N PRO A 170 2.14 -3.47 12.83
CA PRO A 170 0.68 -3.53 12.88
C PRO A 170 0.09 -2.25 13.49
N ARG A 171 -1.01 -1.75 12.93
CA ARG A 171 -1.68 -0.53 13.42
C ARG A 171 -2.56 -0.79 14.63
N ASP A 172 -3.18 -1.96 14.69
CA ASP A 172 -4.13 -2.37 15.72
C ASP A 172 -4.11 -3.86 16.01
N GLN A 173 -4.78 -4.26 17.09
CA GLN A 173 -4.88 -5.65 17.53
C GLN A 173 -5.45 -6.58 16.46
N CYS A 174 -6.40 -6.14 15.65
CA CYS A 174 -7.04 -7.01 14.67
C CYS A 174 -6.12 -7.26 13.47
N GLN A 175 -5.37 -6.26 13.03
CA GLN A 175 -4.30 -6.47 12.07
C GLN A 175 -3.24 -7.41 12.63
N TYR A 176 -2.85 -7.24 13.90
CA TYR A 176 -1.88 -8.15 14.53
C TYR A 176 -2.40 -9.58 14.67
N ARG A 177 -3.67 -9.78 15.08
CA ARG A 177 -4.32 -11.09 15.14
C ARG A 177 -4.38 -11.76 13.76
N LYS A 178 -4.73 -11.01 12.71
CA LYS A 178 -4.70 -11.50 11.33
C LYS A 178 -3.30 -11.97 10.92
N ARG A 179 -2.27 -11.19 11.26
CA ARG A 179 -0.87 -11.57 11.01
C ARG A 179 -0.43 -12.77 11.83
N ARG A 180 -0.84 -12.89 13.10
CA ARG A 180 -0.56 -14.05 13.96
C ARG A 180 -1.09 -15.34 13.36
N PHE A 181 -2.30 -15.33 12.79
CA PHE A 181 -2.83 -16.51 12.11
C PHE A 181 -1.89 -16.98 10.98
N VAL A 182 -1.40 -16.07 10.15
CA VAL A 182 -0.42 -16.40 9.10
C VAL A 182 0.92 -16.83 9.69
N ALA A 183 1.41 -16.11 10.69
CA ALA A 183 2.70 -16.33 11.33
C ALA A 183 2.80 -17.67 12.08
N TYR A 184 1.69 -18.23 12.53
CA TYR A 184 1.67 -19.53 13.21
C TYR A 184 1.19 -20.69 12.33
N SER A 185 0.38 -20.43 11.30
CA SER A 185 -0.13 -21.50 10.44
C SER A 185 0.68 -21.70 9.15
N ILE A 186 1.09 -20.61 8.49
CA ILE A 186 1.68 -20.65 7.14
C ILE A 186 3.18 -20.35 7.17
N GLN A 187 3.61 -19.46 8.06
CA GLN A 187 5.02 -19.06 8.15
C GLN A 187 5.97 -20.16 8.61
N PRO A 188 5.66 -21.01 9.62
CA PRO A 188 6.58 -22.06 10.05
C PRO A 188 6.99 -23.04 8.94
N PRO A 189 6.07 -23.64 8.14
CA PRO A 189 6.49 -24.58 7.09
C PRO A 189 7.27 -23.88 5.96
N LEU A 190 6.93 -22.65 5.61
CA LEU A 190 7.66 -21.90 4.58
C LEU A 190 9.06 -21.48 5.04
N VAL A 191 9.19 -21.04 6.30
CA VAL A 191 10.51 -20.73 6.89
C VAL A 191 11.35 -22.00 7.02
N LEU A 192 10.76 -23.12 7.42
CA LEU A 192 11.47 -24.40 7.49
C LEU A 192 11.96 -24.88 6.11
N LEU A 193 11.10 -24.78 5.09
CA LEU A 193 11.47 -25.09 3.71
C LEU A 193 12.62 -24.19 3.24
N TRP A 194 12.51 -22.87 3.46
CA TRP A 194 13.55 -21.92 3.10
C TRP A 194 14.87 -22.21 3.81
N VAL A 195 14.84 -22.43 5.14
CA VAL A 195 16.03 -22.80 5.93
C VAL A 195 16.67 -24.07 5.38
N THR A 196 15.87 -25.09 5.06
CA THR A 196 16.35 -26.36 4.53
C THR A 196 17.01 -26.19 3.16
N LEU A 197 16.39 -25.43 2.26
CA LEU A 197 16.93 -25.14 0.93
C LEU A 197 18.23 -24.34 1.00
N VAL A 198 18.26 -23.29 1.84
CA VAL A 198 19.46 -22.46 2.02
C VAL A 198 20.59 -23.28 2.64
N ALA A 199 20.31 -24.07 3.67
CA ALA A 199 21.29 -24.95 4.29
C ALA A 199 21.81 -25.99 3.29
N LEU A 200 20.94 -26.58 2.45
CA LEU A 200 21.34 -27.52 1.40
C LEU A 200 22.24 -26.86 0.35
N ILE A 201 21.86 -25.68 -0.16
CA ILE A 201 22.68 -24.93 -1.12
C ILE A 201 24.05 -24.60 -0.52
N ARG A 202 24.08 -24.11 0.72
CA ARG A 202 25.34 -23.80 1.42
C ARG A 202 26.18 -25.04 1.66
N ALA A 203 25.57 -26.17 2.00
CA ALA A 203 26.24 -27.45 2.18
C ALA A 203 26.82 -27.98 0.85
N ILE A 204 26.07 -27.89 -0.25
CA ILE A 204 26.56 -28.24 -1.60
C ILE A 204 27.74 -27.33 -1.97
N TRP A 205 27.60 -26.02 -1.79
CA TRP A 205 28.66 -25.05 -2.12
C TRP A 205 29.93 -25.29 -1.31
N ALA A 206 29.81 -25.46 0.02
CA ALA A 206 30.92 -25.81 0.89
C ALA A 206 31.56 -27.14 0.48
N THR A 207 30.75 -28.14 0.12
CA THR A 207 31.23 -29.45 -0.37
C THR A 207 31.99 -29.30 -1.69
N VAL A 208 31.49 -28.51 -2.65
CA VAL A 208 32.18 -28.25 -3.92
C VAL A 208 33.54 -27.59 -3.67
N LEU A 209 33.59 -26.53 -2.85
CA LEU A 209 34.85 -25.86 -2.50
C LEU A 209 35.83 -26.82 -1.81
N PHE A 210 35.32 -27.65 -0.90
CA PHE A 210 36.09 -28.67 -0.22
C PHE A 210 36.63 -29.74 -1.20
N LEU A 211 35.80 -30.24 -2.12
CA LEU A 211 36.18 -31.22 -3.14
C LEU A 211 37.17 -30.65 -4.16
N ILE A 212 37.16 -29.33 -4.37
CA ILE A 212 38.18 -28.64 -5.17
C ILE A 212 39.48 -28.43 -4.39
N GLY A 213 39.47 -28.65 -3.08
CA GLY A 213 40.65 -28.53 -2.21
C GLY A 213 40.89 -27.13 -1.69
N MET A 214 39.89 -26.25 -1.72
CA MET A 214 40.00 -24.90 -1.16
C MET A 214 40.18 -24.98 0.37
N ARG A 215 41.14 -24.23 0.91
CA ARG A 215 41.35 -24.11 2.36
C ARG A 215 40.47 -23.01 2.93
N GLY A 216 40.14 -23.07 4.23
CA GLY A 216 39.39 -22.01 4.91
C GLY A 216 37.87 -22.01 4.70
N VAL A 217 37.30 -23.07 4.12
CA VAL A 217 35.84 -23.20 3.94
C VAL A 217 35.13 -23.23 5.30
N LYS A 218 34.20 -22.29 5.52
CA LYS A 218 33.42 -22.19 6.76
C LYS A 218 32.09 -22.93 6.64
N PHE A 219 31.81 -23.85 7.57
CA PHE A 219 30.52 -24.56 7.65
C PHE A 219 29.51 -23.87 8.58
N SER A 220 29.93 -22.86 9.35
CA SER A 220 29.05 -22.07 10.25
C SER A 220 27.79 -21.52 9.56
N PRO A 221 27.86 -21.00 8.31
CA PRO A 221 26.66 -20.52 7.60
C PRO A 221 25.58 -21.57 7.34
N ILE A 222 25.90 -22.86 7.40
CA ILE A 222 24.92 -23.95 7.23
C ILE A 222 24.07 -24.10 8.49
N ILE A 223 24.67 -23.94 9.67
CA ILE A 223 24.02 -24.11 10.98
C ILE A 223 23.31 -22.82 11.41
N HIS A 224 23.77 -21.66 10.92
CA HIS A 224 23.25 -20.33 11.26
C HIS A 224 22.65 -19.61 10.04
N PRO A 225 21.52 -20.11 9.47
CA PRO A 225 20.93 -19.57 8.24
C PRO A 225 20.44 -18.13 8.37
N PHE A 226 20.09 -17.69 9.58
CA PHE A 226 19.61 -16.32 9.85
C PHE A 226 20.70 -15.32 10.22
N GLY A 227 21.88 -15.80 10.66
CA GLY A 227 22.98 -14.94 11.11
C GLY A 227 24.00 -14.66 10.01
N ASN A 228 24.17 -15.62 9.10
CA ASN A 228 25.23 -15.61 8.11
C ASN A 228 24.65 -15.58 6.69
N SER A 229 25.37 -14.93 5.78
CA SER A 229 25.06 -14.91 4.36
C SER A 229 25.61 -16.15 3.65
N THR A 230 25.29 -16.32 2.36
CA THR A 230 25.82 -17.45 1.58
C THR A 230 27.28 -17.23 1.16
N SER A 231 27.73 -15.97 1.02
CA SER A 231 29.14 -15.68 0.71
C SER A 231 30.07 -16.03 1.88
N ASP A 232 29.57 -16.01 3.10
CA ASP A 232 30.33 -16.35 4.31
C ASP A 232 30.91 -17.78 4.28
N VAL A 233 30.41 -18.65 3.38
CA VAL A 233 30.98 -19.98 3.14
C VAL A 233 32.41 -19.89 2.58
N ASN A 234 32.71 -18.85 1.80
CA ASN A 234 33.99 -18.67 1.09
C ASN A 234 34.74 -17.37 1.42
N ASP A 235 34.36 -16.64 2.46
CA ASP A 235 35.02 -15.38 2.84
C ASP A 235 36.51 -15.54 3.22
N ASP A 236 36.89 -16.68 3.83
CA ASP A 236 38.28 -16.97 4.23
C ASP A 236 38.93 -18.01 3.30
N VAL A 237 38.40 -18.18 2.09
CA VAL A 237 38.91 -19.22 1.20
C VAL A 237 40.27 -18.84 0.65
N GLU A 238 41.26 -19.66 0.98
CA GLU A 238 42.66 -19.54 0.54
C GLU A 238 42.98 -20.48 -0.64
N ASN A 239 44.21 -20.40 -1.13
CA ASN A 239 44.73 -21.18 -2.27
C ASN A 239 44.43 -22.68 -2.17
N ASN A 240 44.22 -23.28 -3.35
CA ASN A 240 43.87 -24.69 -3.51
C ASN A 240 44.99 -25.60 -2.98
N PHE A 241 44.64 -26.51 -2.06
CA PHE A 241 45.56 -27.48 -1.45
C PHE A 241 46.28 -28.37 -2.46
N PHE A 242 45.62 -28.72 -3.56
CA PHE A 242 46.17 -29.60 -4.59
C PHE A 242 47.10 -28.88 -5.56
N ILE A 243 46.97 -27.56 -5.69
CA ILE A 243 47.78 -26.72 -6.59
C ILE A 243 48.95 -26.09 -5.83
N GLU A 244 48.74 -25.63 -4.60
CA GLU A 244 49.75 -24.91 -3.81
C GLU A 244 49.89 -25.44 -2.38
N ASN A 245 51.12 -25.43 -1.88
CA ASN A 245 51.39 -25.77 -0.48
C ASN A 245 51.07 -24.60 0.47
N LYS A 246 51.29 -24.77 1.79
CA LYS A 246 51.00 -23.72 2.79
C LYS A 246 51.92 -22.48 2.67
N ILE A 247 53.00 -22.61 1.92
CA ILE A 247 54.03 -21.57 1.68
C ILE A 247 53.88 -21.01 0.25
N GLN A 248 52.71 -21.17 -0.39
CA GLN A 248 52.41 -20.69 -1.74
C GLN A 248 53.37 -21.20 -2.84
N LYS A 249 54.06 -22.33 -2.61
CA LYS A 249 54.84 -22.98 -3.67
C LYS A 249 53.94 -23.91 -4.49
N PRO A 250 54.02 -23.86 -5.83
CA PRO A 250 53.23 -24.74 -6.70
C PRO A 250 53.63 -26.21 -6.48
N ARG A 251 52.63 -27.09 -6.51
CA ARG A 251 52.79 -28.54 -6.49
C ARG A 251 52.90 -29.10 -7.91
N PRO A 252 53.45 -30.32 -8.09
CA PRO A 252 53.45 -30.99 -9.39
C PRO A 252 52.03 -31.17 -9.95
N LEU A 253 51.86 -30.99 -11.27
CA LEU A 253 50.55 -31.00 -11.95
C LEU A 253 49.75 -32.31 -11.75
N TRP A 254 50.42 -33.45 -11.61
CA TRP A 254 49.74 -34.74 -11.37
C TRP A 254 48.99 -34.76 -10.03
N PHE A 255 49.35 -33.90 -9.07
CA PHE A 255 48.67 -33.79 -7.79
C PHE A 255 47.24 -33.23 -7.93
N ALA A 256 46.97 -32.46 -8.99
CA ALA A 256 45.62 -31.99 -9.32
C ALA A 256 44.71 -33.12 -9.87
N LEU A 257 45.29 -34.21 -10.38
CA LEU A 257 44.52 -35.39 -10.80
C LEU A 257 43.98 -36.18 -9.60
N LEU A 258 44.57 -35.99 -8.41
CA LEU A 258 44.08 -36.57 -7.16
C LEU A 258 42.95 -35.75 -6.52
N GLN A 259 42.54 -34.64 -7.14
CA GLN A 259 41.42 -33.85 -6.66
C GLN A 259 40.12 -34.68 -6.75
N PRO A 260 39.31 -34.75 -5.68
CA PRO A 260 38.08 -35.53 -5.65
C PRO A 260 37.13 -35.29 -6.83
N LEU A 261 37.04 -34.04 -7.31
CA LEU A 261 36.21 -33.70 -8.48
C LEU A 261 36.71 -34.35 -9.77
N SER A 262 38.03 -34.42 -9.98
CA SER A 262 38.65 -35.06 -11.14
C SER A 262 38.28 -36.54 -11.21
N LEU A 263 38.24 -37.21 -10.06
CA LEU A 263 37.84 -38.63 -9.94
C LEU A 263 36.34 -38.84 -10.29
N VAL A 264 35.46 -37.90 -9.91
CA VAL A 264 34.03 -37.95 -10.24
C VAL A 264 33.79 -37.74 -11.74
N ILE A 265 34.51 -36.81 -12.38
CA ILE A 265 34.40 -36.56 -13.82
C ILE A 265 34.83 -37.79 -14.62
N VAL A 266 35.93 -38.44 -14.23
CA VAL A 266 36.38 -39.69 -14.87
C VAL A 266 35.29 -40.76 -14.77
N ALA A 267 34.64 -40.91 -13.61
CA ALA A 267 33.54 -41.85 -13.43
C ALA A 267 32.30 -41.51 -14.29
N LEU A 268 31.93 -40.24 -14.42
CA LEU A 268 30.82 -39.78 -15.26
C LEU A 268 31.06 -39.97 -16.76
N VAL A 269 32.29 -39.71 -17.22
CA VAL A 269 32.68 -39.93 -18.62
C VAL A 269 32.58 -41.42 -18.97
N LEU A 270 33.05 -42.29 -18.08
CA LEU A 270 32.89 -43.74 -18.21
C LEU A 270 31.41 -44.16 -18.23
N PHE A 271 30.54 -43.46 -17.49
CA PHE A 271 29.09 -43.71 -17.48
C PHE A 271 28.37 -43.22 -18.73
N MET A 272 28.73 -42.05 -19.27
CA MET A 272 28.10 -41.46 -20.46
C MET A 272 28.52 -42.14 -21.77
N HIS A 273 29.67 -42.82 -21.79
CA HIS A 273 30.05 -43.67 -22.92
C HIS A 273 29.22 -44.96 -23.04
N ARG A 274 28.11 -45.07 -22.29
CA ARG A 274 27.13 -46.13 -22.41
C ARG A 274 26.22 -45.87 -23.62
N PRO A 275 26.33 -46.65 -24.71
CA PRO A 275 25.60 -46.38 -25.95
C PRO A 275 24.08 -46.54 -25.77
N GLY A 276 23.28 -45.49 -26.11
CA GLY A 276 21.81 -45.58 -26.13
C GLY A 276 20.97 -44.29 -26.07
N ALA A 277 21.52 -43.10 -25.82
CA ALA A 277 20.71 -41.87 -25.65
C ALA A 277 20.56 -41.05 -26.95
N HIS A 278 19.51 -41.33 -27.74
CA HIS A 278 19.14 -40.53 -28.92
C HIS A 278 18.07 -39.47 -28.58
N MET A 279 18.43 -38.18 -28.60
CA MET A 279 17.48 -37.06 -28.57
C MET A 279 16.77 -36.92 -29.93
N LYS A 280 15.43 -36.87 -29.94
CA LYS A 280 14.57 -36.99 -31.15
C LYS A 280 13.91 -35.66 -31.55
N LYS A 281 13.45 -35.62 -32.82
CA LYS A 281 12.66 -34.66 -33.64
C LYS A 281 11.52 -33.86 -32.97
N PHE A 282 11.29 -34.01 -31.67
CA PHE A 282 10.24 -33.34 -30.89
C PHE A 282 10.47 -31.83 -30.77
N GLU A 283 11.73 -31.37 -30.77
CA GLU A 283 12.08 -29.95 -30.61
C GLU A 283 11.70 -29.08 -31.81
N LEU A 284 11.60 -29.64 -33.02
CA LEU A 284 11.27 -28.86 -34.24
C LEU A 284 9.76 -28.55 -34.34
N PHE A 285 8.90 -29.40 -33.77
CA PHE A 285 7.44 -29.26 -33.84
C PHE A 285 6.90 -28.17 -32.89
N ILE A 286 7.61 -27.92 -31.78
CA ILE A 286 7.23 -26.94 -30.75
C ILE A 286 7.25 -25.50 -31.29
N PHE A 287 8.10 -25.18 -32.29
CA PHE A 287 8.28 -23.80 -32.76
C PHE A 287 7.45 -23.41 -34.00
N ALA A 288 7.01 -24.37 -34.82
CA ALA A 288 6.33 -24.05 -36.08
C ALA A 288 4.83 -23.70 -35.91
N VAL A 289 4.13 -24.41 -35.01
CA VAL A 289 2.68 -24.25 -34.80
C VAL A 289 2.29 -22.88 -34.20
N PRO A 290 2.99 -22.33 -33.19
CA PRO A 290 2.66 -21.03 -32.61
C PRO A 290 2.80 -19.86 -33.60
N SER A 291 3.78 -19.97 -34.50
CA SER A 291 4.11 -18.94 -35.49
C SER A 291 3.00 -18.74 -36.53
N ILE A 292 2.34 -19.83 -36.93
CA ILE A 292 1.22 -19.79 -37.90
C ILE A 292 -0.04 -19.21 -37.25
N LEU A 293 -0.34 -19.58 -36.01
CA LEU A 293 -1.51 -19.07 -35.28
C LEU A 293 -1.41 -17.55 -35.02
N TYR A 294 -0.20 -17.04 -34.80
CA TYR A 294 0.04 -15.62 -34.62
C TYR A 294 -0.31 -14.80 -35.88
N LEU A 295 0.06 -15.28 -37.07
CA LEU A 295 -0.19 -14.57 -38.33
C LEU A 295 -1.69 -14.44 -38.63
N VAL A 296 -2.49 -15.49 -38.38
CA VAL A 296 -3.94 -15.47 -38.59
C VAL A 296 -4.62 -14.45 -37.67
N PHE A 297 -4.20 -14.38 -36.41
CA PHE A 297 -4.73 -13.42 -35.45
C PHE A 297 -4.48 -11.97 -35.87
N VAL A 298 -3.26 -11.67 -36.35
CA VAL A 298 -2.89 -10.32 -36.84
C VAL A 298 -3.77 -9.91 -38.03
N SER A 299 -4.03 -10.80 -38.98
CA SER A 299 -4.87 -10.51 -40.14
C SER A 299 -6.33 -10.18 -39.77
N LEU A 300 -6.91 -10.89 -38.79
CA LEU A 300 -8.27 -10.63 -38.33
C LEU A 300 -8.40 -9.28 -37.61
N VAL A 301 -7.39 -8.91 -36.81
CA VAL A 301 -7.35 -7.60 -36.13
C VAL A 301 -7.26 -6.46 -37.13
N ILE A 302 -6.43 -6.59 -38.18
CA ILE A 302 -6.32 -5.58 -39.24
C ILE A 302 -7.65 -5.42 -39.97
N CYS A 303 -8.33 -6.52 -40.30
CA CYS A 303 -9.62 -6.49 -40.99
C CYS A 303 -10.72 -5.79 -40.16
N HIS A 304 -10.78 -6.09 -38.85
CA HIS A 304 -11.71 -5.43 -37.92
C HIS A 304 -11.44 -3.92 -37.79
N LEU A 305 -10.16 -3.50 -37.77
CA LEU A 305 -9.78 -2.09 -37.70
C LEU A 305 -10.16 -1.30 -38.96
N ILE A 306 -10.14 -1.95 -40.13
CA ILE A 306 -10.56 -1.33 -41.40
C ILE A 306 -12.08 -1.09 -41.41
N LEU A 307 -12.86 -2.10 -41.01
CA LEU A 307 -14.34 -2.00 -40.95
C LEU A 307 -14.82 -0.96 -39.92
N ARG A 308 -14.12 -0.81 -38.79
CA ARG A 308 -14.47 0.17 -37.76
C ARG A 308 -14.22 1.62 -38.20
N ARG A 309 -13.38 1.83 -39.22
CA ARG A 309 -13.01 3.16 -39.72
C ARG A 309 -14.07 3.75 -40.65
N THR A 310 -14.92 2.93 -41.27
CA THR A 310 -15.94 3.37 -42.22
C THR A 310 -17.24 3.86 -41.55
N GLU A 311 -17.58 3.36 -40.36
CA GLU A 311 -18.80 3.78 -39.62
C GLU A 311 -18.65 5.12 -38.85
N SER A 312 -17.42 5.61 -38.67
CA SER A 312 -17.11 6.73 -37.77
C SER A 312 -17.46 8.13 -38.32
N LEU A 313 -17.80 8.27 -39.60
CA LEU A 313 -17.90 9.59 -40.26
C LEU A 313 -19.34 10.12 -40.34
N GLU A 314 -20.36 9.27 -40.38
CA GLU A 314 -21.77 9.69 -40.47
C GLU A 314 -22.38 10.08 -39.11
N TYR A 315 -21.81 9.59 -38.00
CA TYR A 315 -22.31 9.81 -36.64
C TYR A 315 -22.04 11.22 -36.08
N LYS A 316 -21.07 11.97 -36.63
CA LYS A 316 -20.54 13.20 -35.99
C LYS A 316 -21.38 14.46 -36.22
N ALA A 317 -22.34 14.47 -37.16
CA ALA A 317 -23.10 15.66 -37.52
C ALA A 317 -24.49 15.76 -36.85
N ALA A 318 -25.14 14.63 -36.53
CA ALA A 318 -26.45 14.62 -35.87
C ALA A 318 -26.39 14.89 -34.35
N HIS A 319 -25.19 14.83 -33.75
CA HIS A 319 -25.04 14.73 -32.30
C HIS A 319 -24.95 16.09 -31.57
N ALA A 320 -24.70 17.21 -32.26
CA ALA A 320 -24.42 18.50 -31.61
C ALA A 320 -25.66 19.14 -30.90
N ALA A 321 -26.85 19.04 -31.50
CA ALA A 321 -28.09 19.55 -30.88
C ALA A 321 -28.59 18.65 -29.74
N GLU A 322 -28.39 17.33 -29.86
CA GLU A 322 -28.68 16.37 -28.81
C GLU A 322 -27.75 16.57 -27.60
N ILE A 323 -26.48 16.92 -27.83
CA ILE A 323 -25.51 17.23 -26.78
C ILE A 323 -25.98 18.42 -25.92
N GLU A 324 -26.52 19.49 -26.48
CA GLU A 324 -26.96 20.64 -25.68
C GLU A 324 -28.17 20.30 -24.79
N GLN A 325 -29.18 19.61 -25.34
CA GLN A 325 -30.35 19.20 -24.57
C GLN A 325 -29.97 18.14 -23.52
N ARG A 326 -29.02 17.26 -23.83
CA ARG A 326 -28.43 16.29 -22.91
C ARG A 326 -27.66 16.98 -21.80
N ASN A 327 -26.88 18.03 -22.10
CA ASN A 327 -26.14 18.82 -21.12
C ASN A 327 -27.08 19.55 -20.16
N LYS A 328 -28.18 20.15 -20.66
CA LYS A 328 -29.21 20.78 -19.80
C LYS A 328 -29.88 19.77 -18.88
N ARG A 329 -30.35 18.64 -19.43
CA ARG A 329 -30.94 17.54 -18.63
C ARG A 329 -29.93 16.95 -17.63
N GLN A 330 -28.65 16.87 -18.00
CA GLN A 330 -27.59 16.40 -17.11
C GLN A 330 -27.32 17.41 -15.99
N ALA A 331 -27.34 18.71 -16.27
CA ALA A 331 -27.18 19.75 -15.25
C ALA A 331 -28.35 19.75 -14.25
N GLU A 332 -29.59 19.66 -14.74
CA GLU A 332 -30.78 19.55 -13.88
C GLU A 332 -30.74 18.28 -13.01
N ARG A 333 -30.42 17.13 -13.61
CA ARG A 333 -30.23 15.87 -12.87
C ARG A 333 -29.10 15.97 -11.86
N ALA A 334 -27.99 16.64 -12.20
CA ALA A 334 -26.88 16.83 -11.28
C ALA A 334 -27.29 17.66 -10.06
N THR A 335 -28.10 18.71 -10.24
CA THR A 335 -28.63 19.51 -9.14
C THR A 335 -29.61 18.72 -8.28
N GLN A 336 -30.51 17.93 -8.89
CA GLN A 336 -31.43 17.05 -8.15
C GLN A 336 -30.69 16.00 -7.33
N VAL A 337 -29.72 15.31 -7.95
CA VAL A 337 -28.87 14.33 -7.27
C VAL A 337 -28.06 14.99 -6.16
N PHE A 338 -27.59 16.23 -6.36
CA PHE A 338 -26.91 17.00 -5.32
C PHE A 338 -27.84 17.26 -4.14
N ASP A 339 -29.05 17.75 -4.38
CA ASP A 339 -30.02 18.00 -3.30
C ASP A 339 -30.34 16.70 -2.54
N GLU A 340 -30.65 15.60 -3.23
CA GLU A 340 -30.89 14.30 -2.59
C GLU A 340 -29.68 13.79 -1.79
N THR A 341 -28.48 14.06 -2.28
CA THR A 341 -27.25 13.55 -1.66
C THR A 341 -26.80 14.40 -0.48
N PHE A 342 -27.02 15.71 -0.50
CA PHE A 342 -26.40 16.63 0.44
C PHE A 342 -27.40 17.31 1.38
N HIS A 343 -28.72 17.21 1.16
CA HIS A 343 -29.73 17.85 2.02
C HIS A 343 -29.61 17.43 3.50
N ASP A 344 -29.34 16.14 3.76
CA ASP A 344 -29.19 15.61 5.12
C ASP A 344 -27.94 16.13 5.87
N LEU A 345 -27.03 16.81 5.18
CA LEU A 345 -25.82 17.36 5.80
C LEU A 345 -26.05 18.69 6.50
N VAL A 346 -27.17 19.38 6.24
CA VAL A 346 -27.40 20.71 6.80
C VAL A 346 -27.64 20.61 8.31
N CYS A 347 -26.91 21.40 9.10
CA CYS A 347 -27.07 21.44 10.55
C CYS A 347 -28.49 21.92 10.92
N THR A 348 -29.26 21.09 11.62
CA THR A 348 -30.64 21.40 12.06
C THR A 348 -30.73 22.09 13.43
N GLY A 349 -29.59 22.45 14.02
CA GLY A 349 -29.51 23.11 15.35
C GLY A 349 -29.63 22.15 16.54
N THR A 350 -30.12 20.92 16.35
CA THR A 350 -30.16 19.90 17.40
C THR A 350 -28.79 19.23 17.59
N ALA A 351 -28.54 18.72 18.81
CA ALA A 351 -27.34 17.93 19.08
C ALA A 351 -27.37 16.65 18.23
N MET A 352 -26.31 16.43 17.44
CA MET A 352 -26.20 15.26 16.58
C MET A 352 -25.33 14.21 17.27
N PRO A 353 -25.90 13.09 17.76
CA PRO A 353 -25.07 12.05 18.33
C PRO A 353 -24.13 11.48 17.27
N ALA A 354 -22.86 11.34 17.64
CA ALA A 354 -21.82 10.74 16.83
C ALA A 354 -21.87 9.22 16.96
N SER A 355 -23.00 8.62 16.57
CA SER A 355 -23.21 7.17 16.56
C SER A 355 -23.69 6.72 15.19
N LEU A 356 -23.38 5.47 14.84
CA LEU A 356 -23.77 4.88 13.56
C LEU A 356 -25.30 4.82 13.42
N GLU A 357 -25.99 4.51 14.51
CA GLU A 357 -27.45 4.36 14.58
C GLU A 357 -28.18 5.69 14.33
N ALA A 358 -27.50 6.82 14.57
CA ALA A 358 -28.05 8.15 14.37
C ALA A 358 -27.87 8.70 12.94
N LEU A 359 -27.24 7.94 12.05
CA LEU A 359 -27.15 8.25 10.63
C LEU A 359 -28.39 7.73 9.89
N PRO A 360 -28.83 8.41 8.82
CA PRO A 360 -29.84 7.88 7.91
C PRO A 360 -29.46 6.48 7.41
N LYS A 361 -30.45 5.60 7.26
CA LYS A 361 -30.20 4.20 6.83
C LYS A 361 -29.42 4.12 5.51
N SER A 362 -29.66 5.05 4.59
CA SER A 362 -28.94 5.18 3.32
C SER A 362 -27.44 5.47 3.48
N ARG A 363 -27.03 6.05 4.63
CA ARG A 363 -25.65 6.43 4.95
C ARG A 363 -24.92 5.41 5.82
N GLN A 364 -25.61 4.44 6.39
CA GLN A 364 -25.01 3.37 7.21
C GLN A 364 -24.33 2.30 6.35
N THR A 365 -23.28 2.69 5.63
CA THR A 365 -22.55 1.82 4.70
C THR A 365 -21.93 0.60 5.42
N ILE A 366 -21.70 -0.48 4.67
CA ILE A 366 -21.00 -1.68 5.17
C ILE A 366 -19.64 -1.31 5.75
N ARG A 367 -18.94 -0.35 5.13
CA ARG A 367 -17.65 0.15 5.62
C ARG A 367 -17.77 0.82 6.99
N LEU A 368 -18.79 1.67 7.21
CA LEU A 368 -19.01 2.29 8.52
C LEU A 368 -19.44 1.28 9.57
N ARG A 369 -20.29 0.29 9.22
CA ARG A 369 -20.65 -0.83 10.10
C ARG A 369 -19.43 -1.63 10.52
N TYR A 370 -18.57 -1.96 9.56
CA TYR A 370 -17.30 -2.64 9.81
C TYR A 370 -16.40 -1.81 10.71
N ASN A 371 -16.23 -0.52 10.44
CA ASN A 371 -15.41 0.37 11.28
C ASN A 371 -15.96 0.52 12.70
N ASN A 372 -17.29 0.59 12.87
CA ASN A 372 -17.94 0.60 14.18
C ASN A 372 -17.64 -0.68 14.96
N PHE A 373 -17.81 -1.84 14.31
CA PHE A 373 -17.47 -3.12 14.92
C PHE A 373 -15.97 -3.21 15.27
N LYS A 374 -15.12 -2.79 14.34
CA LYS A 374 -13.66 -2.74 14.53
C LYS A 374 -13.28 -1.84 15.71
N ALA A 375 -13.90 -0.66 15.85
CA ALA A 375 -13.64 0.24 16.96
C ALA A 375 -13.96 -0.39 18.32
N LYS A 376 -15.04 -1.18 18.40
CA LYS A 376 -15.44 -1.89 19.62
C LYS A 376 -14.53 -3.06 19.99
N VAL A 377 -13.94 -3.73 18.99
CA VAL A 377 -13.20 -4.99 19.19
C VAL A 377 -11.68 -4.83 19.16
N CYS A 378 -11.19 -3.87 18.38
CA CYS A 378 -9.79 -3.75 18.01
C CYS A 378 -9.20 -2.45 18.57
N LYS A 379 -8.34 -2.56 19.58
CA LYS A 379 -7.60 -1.41 20.09
C LYS A 379 -6.39 -1.07 19.20
N PRO A 380 -6.12 0.21 18.89
CA PRO A 380 -4.86 0.63 18.27
C PRO A 380 -3.67 0.35 19.19
N PHE A 381 -2.50 0.10 18.61
CA PHE A 381 -1.26 0.18 19.39
C PHE A 381 -0.84 1.63 19.55
N ALA A 382 -0.31 1.96 20.74
CA ALA A 382 0.35 3.24 20.96
C ALA A 382 1.66 3.27 20.15
N ARG A 383 1.93 4.39 19.48
CA ARG A 383 3.22 4.69 18.87
C ARG A 383 3.99 5.58 19.82
N SER A 384 5.22 5.18 20.12
CA SER A 384 6.20 6.00 20.84
C SER A 384 6.47 7.30 20.12
#